data_AF-A0A3E3I0G1-F1
#
_entry.id   AF-A0A3E3I0G1-F1
#
_cell.length_a   1.000
_cell.length_b   1.000
_cell.length_c   1.000
_cell.angle_alpha   90.00
_cell.angle_beta   90.00
_cell.angle_gamma   90.00
#
_symmetry.space_group_name_H-M   'P 1'
#
loop_
_entity.id
_entity.type
_entity.pdbx_description
1 polymer ?
#
loop_
_entity_poly.entity_id
_entity_poly.type
_entity_poly.pdbx_seq_one_letter_code
_entity_poly.pdbx_strand_id
1 'polypeptide(L)'
;MEKIVEQGLLYDFYGELLNEHQRRIYEDAVMNDMSLSEIAQEAGISRQGVHDLIKRCDKTLEDYESRLHLMEKFRIITEKLEEIKQLTPDEKIRKLADEILAEM
;
A
#
# COMPACT_ATOMS: atom_id res chain seq x y z
N MET A 1 -10.82 4.75 -9.03
CA MET A 1 -9.39 4.82 -9.37
C MET A 1 -8.59 5.29 -8.17
N GLU A 2 -8.85 6.49 -7.63
CA GLU A 2 -8.20 7.00 -6.40
C GLU A 2 -8.25 6.00 -5.22
N LYS A 3 -9.42 5.42 -4.94
CA LYS A 3 -9.56 4.44 -3.85
C LYS A 3 -8.79 3.13 -4.06
N ILE A 4 -8.61 2.68 -5.30
CA ILE A 4 -7.84 1.45 -5.59
C ILE A 4 -6.35 1.74 -5.41
N VAL A 5 -5.90 2.90 -5.87
CA VAL A 5 -4.52 3.37 -5.69
C VAL A 5 -4.19 3.53 -4.20
N GLU A 6 -5.09 4.13 -3.43
CA GLU A 6 -4.93 4.29 -1.97
C GLU A 6 -4.84 2.94 -1.24
N GLN A 7 -5.69 1.98 -1.59
CA GLN A 7 -5.65 0.64 -1.01
C GLN A 7 -4.38 -0.13 -1.39
N GLY A 8 -3.91 0.03 -2.64
CA GLY A 8 -2.62 -0.53 -3.08
C GLY A 8 -1.46 0.03 -2.26
N LEU A 9 -1.42 1.34 -2.03
CA LEU A 9 -0.40 1.96 -1.18
C LEU A 9 -0.48 1.46 0.27
N LEU A 10 -1.68 1.38 0.85
CA LEU A 10 -1.86 0.81 2.19
C LEU A 10 -1.37 -0.64 2.27
N TYR A 11 -1.57 -1.42 1.21
CA TYR A 11 -1.02 -2.77 1.11
C TYR A 11 0.51 -2.78 1.06
N ASP A 12 1.15 -1.85 0.35
CA ASP A 12 2.62 -1.75 0.32
C ASP A 12 3.21 -1.48 1.71
N PHE A 13 2.52 -0.66 2.53
CA PHE A 13 2.97 -0.37 3.90
C PHE A 13 2.65 -1.46 4.92
N TYR A 14 1.53 -2.16 4.77
CA TYR A 14 0.96 -2.99 5.85
C TYR A 14 0.59 -4.42 5.44
N GLY A 15 0.76 -4.79 4.17
CA GLY A 15 0.37 -6.09 3.62
C GLY A 15 1.04 -7.27 4.32
N GLU A 16 2.31 -7.11 4.73
CA GLU A 16 3.06 -8.11 5.51
C GLU A 16 2.46 -8.40 6.90
N LEU A 17 1.58 -7.54 7.42
CA LEU A 17 0.88 -7.75 8.69
C LEU A 17 -0.41 -8.57 8.53
N LEU A 18 -0.85 -8.80 7.30
CA LEU A 18 -1.92 -9.75 7.01
C LEU A 18 -1.38 -11.17 7.07
N ASN A 19 -2.24 -12.14 7.40
CA ASN A 19 -1.81 -13.53 7.32
C ASN A 19 -1.66 -13.99 5.85
N GLU A 20 -0.95 -15.10 5.64
CA GLU A 20 -0.62 -15.59 4.30
C GLU A 20 -1.85 -15.84 3.41
N HIS A 21 -2.95 -16.33 3.99
CA HIS A 21 -4.19 -16.56 3.25
C HIS A 21 -4.87 -15.25 2.83
N GLN A 22 -4.85 -14.25 3.72
CA GLN A 22 -5.37 -12.92 3.43
C GLN A 22 -4.58 -12.23 2.31
N ARG A 23 -3.24 -12.22 2.40
CA ARG A 23 -2.38 -11.62 1.39
C ARG A 23 -2.62 -12.22 0.01
N ARG A 24 -2.59 -13.55 -0.12
CA ARG A 24 -2.81 -14.21 -1.42
C ARG A 24 -4.11 -13.77 -2.10
N ILE A 25 -5.22 -13.86 -1.36
CA ILE A 25 -6.53 -13.45 -1.90
C ILE A 25 -6.56 -11.95 -2.23
N TYR A 26 -5.90 -11.12 -1.42
CA TYR A 26 -5.85 -9.69 -1.65
C TYR A 26 -5.02 -9.32 -2.89
N GLU A 27 -3.83 -9.91 -3.05
CA GLU A 27 -2.95 -9.74 -4.21
C GLU A 27 -3.65 -10.19 -5.49
N ASP A 28 -4.31 -11.35 -5.46
CA ASP A 28 -5.04 -11.85 -6.62
C ASP A 28 -6.14 -10.88 -7.07
N ALA A 29 -6.86 -10.27 -6.12
CA ALA A 29 -7.93 -9.33 -6.43
C ALA A 29 -7.44 -7.93 -6.81
N VAL A 30 -6.42 -7.40 -6.13
CA VAL A 30 -6.02 -5.98 -6.20
C VAL A 30 -4.83 -5.76 -7.13
N MET A 31 -3.90 -6.73 -7.20
CA MET A 31 -2.67 -6.63 -7.97
C MET A 31 -2.73 -7.42 -9.29
N ASN A 32 -3.33 -8.61 -9.26
CA ASN A 32 -3.41 -9.51 -10.42
C ASN A 32 -4.70 -9.33 -11.25
N ASP A 33 -5.61 -8.46 -10.83
CA ASP A 33 -6.91 -8.19 -11.49
C ASP A 33 -7.75 -9.46 -11.74
N MET A 34 -7.59 -10.48 -10.89
CA MET A 34 -8.38 -11.72 -10.98
C MET A 34 -9.83 -11.46 -10.57
N SER A 35 -10.76 -12.13 -11.23
CA SER A 35 -12.16 -12.05 -10.84
C SER A 35 -12.41 -12.77 -9.52
N LEU A 36 -13.38 -12.28 -8.73
CA LEU A 36 -13.79 -12.91 -7.48
C LEU A 36 -14.21 -14.39 -7.64
N SER A 37 -14.64 -14.78 -8.84
CA SER A 37 -15.02 -16.16 -9.15
C SER A 37 -13.80 -17.07 -9.33
N GLU A 38 -12.76 -16.57 -10.02
CA GLU A 38 -11.48 -17.31 -10.19
C GLU A 38 -10.80 -17.50 -8.84
N ILE A 39 -10.72 -16.44 -8.04
CA ILE A 39 -10.14 -16.48 -6.70
C ILE A 39 -10.91 -17.44 -5.80
N ALA A 40 -12.24 -17.42 -5.86
CA ALA A 40 -13.09 -18.33 -5.08
C ALA A 40 -12.81 -19.80 -5.42
N GLN A 41 -12.64 -20.10 -6.72
CA GLN A 41 -12.32 -21.43 -7.20
C GLN A 41 -10.95 -21.90 -6.70
N GLU A 42 -9.92 -21.07 -6.80
CA GLU A 42 -8.56 -21.42 -6.36
C GLU A 42 -8.43 -21.52 -4.84
N ALA A 43 -9.04 -20.60 -4.11
CA ALA A 43 -9.01 -20.56 -2.65
C ALA A 43 -9.97 -21.56 -1.98
N GLY A 44 -10.85 -22.22 -2.75
CA GLY A 44 -11.81 -23.18 -2.22
C GLY A 44 -12.89 -22.57 -1.31
N ILE A 45 -13.22 -21.29 -1.51
CA ILE A 45 -14.23 -20.55 -0.74
C ILE A 45 -15.33 -20.01 -1.66
N SER A 46 -16.41 -19.46 -1.09
CA SER A 46 -17.45 -18.84 -1.91
C SER A 46 -17.00 -17.49 -2.46
N ARG A 47 -17.57 -17.07 -3.60
CA ARG A 47 -17.38 -15.70 -4.15
C ARG A 47 -17.70 -14.62 -3.12
N GLN A 48 -18.73 -14.84 -2.29
CA GLN A 48 -19.06 -13.94 -1.18
C GLN A 48 -17.96 -13.92 -0.11
N GLY A 49 -17.38 -15.09 0.19
CA GLY A 49 -16.24 -15.21 1.10
C GLY A 49 -15.03 -14.43 0.64
N VAL A 50 -14.70 -14.46 -0.66
CA VAL A 50 -13.63 -13.62 -1.25
C VAL A 50 -13.94 -12.14 -1.06
N HIS A 51 -15.14 -11.69 -1.45
CA HIS A 51 -15.55 -10.31 -1.31
C HIS A 51 -15.46 -9.82 0.14
N ASP A 52 -15.95 -10.61 1.10
CA ASP A 52 -15.93 -10.25 2.52
C ASP A 52 -14.51 -10.25 3.10
N LEU A 53 -13.63 -11.12 2.60
CA LEU A 53 -12.23 -11.15 3.00
C LEU A 53 -11.48 -9.90 2.52
N ILE A 54 -11.64 -9.49 1.26
CA ILE A 54 -11.03 -8.26 0.72
C ILE A 54 -11.47 -7.07 1.56
N LYS A 55 -12.78 -6.92 1.80
CA LYS A 55 -13.31 -5.83 2.62
C LYS A 55 -12.79 -5.81 4.06
N ARG A 56 -12.52 -6.99 4.65
CA ARG A 56 -11.89 -7.07 5.97
C ARG A 56 -10.41 -6.68 5.93
N CYS A 57 -9.70 -7.02 4.86
CA CYS A 57 -8.30 -6.61 4.67
C CYS A 57 -8.21 -5.09 4.51
N ASP A 58 -9.03 -4.48 3.64
CA ASP A 58 -9.09 -3.02 3.49
C ASP A 58 -9.24 -2.33 4.85
N LYS A 59 -10.23 -2.76 5.64
CA LYS A 59 -10.48 -2.19 6.97
C LYS A 59 -9.31 -2.40 7.94
N THR A 60 -8.60 -3.52 7.82
CA THR A 60 -7.45 -3.83 8.67
C THR A 60 -6.25 -2.94 8.32
N LEU A 61 -5.99 -2.75 7.02
CA LEU A 61 -4.93 -1.87 6.52
C LEU A 61 -5.23 -0.40 6.88
N GLU A 62 -6.49 0.04 6.76
CA GLU A 62 -6.96 1.35 7.22
C GLU A 62 -6.78 1.53 8.74
N ASP A 63 -7.06 0.51 9.56
CA ASP A 63 -6.84 0.57 11.01
C ASP A 63 -5.36 0.72 11.35
N TYR A 64 -4.48 -0.01 10.64
CA TYR A 64 -3.04 0.15 10.81
C TYR A 64 -2.58 1.57 10.48
N GLU A 65 -3.02 2.14 9.36
CA GLU A 65 -2.69 3.53 9.02
C GLU A 65 -3.22 4.52 10.05
N SER A 66 -4.44 4.32 10.56
CA SER A 66 -5.02 5.21 11.58
C SER A 66 -4.23 5.22 12.90
N ARG A 67 -3.40 4.20 13.14
CA ARG A 67 -2.61 4.03 14.37
C ARG A 67 -1.13 4.34 14.18
N LEU A 68 -0.58 4.02 13.02
CA LEU A 68 0.86 4.07 12.75
C LEU A 68 1.25 5.27 11.88
N HIS A 69 0.34 5.72 11.01
CA HIS A 69 0.50 6.86 10.10
C HIS A 69 1.74 6.76 9.19
N LEU A 70 2.13 5.55 8.76
CA LEU A 70 3.34 5.36 7.96
C LEU A 70 3.20 5.98 6.58
N MET A 71 2.04 5.79 5.93
CA MET A 71 1.79 6.36 4.61
C MET A 71 1.78 7.89 4.67
N GLU A 72 1.09 8.48 5.66
CA GLU A 72 1.06 9.93 5.81
C GLU A 72 2.44 10.52 6.15
N LYS A 73 3.21 9.85 7.03
CA LYS A 73 4.58 10.29 7.33
C LYS A 73 5.47 10.21 6.10
N PHE A 74 5.37 9.14 5.31
CA PHE A 74 6.09 9.00 4.06
C PHE A 74 5.78 10.18 3.13
N ARG A 75 4.50 10.50 2.93
CA ARG A 75 4.05 11.63 2.09
C ARG A 75 4.66 12.95 2.56
N ILE A 76 4.57 13.25 3.87
CA ILE A 76 5.12 14.49 4.45
C ILE A 76 6.64 14.58 4.25
N ILE A 77 7.36 13.48 4.46
CA ILE A 77 8.82 13.47 4.31
C ILE A 77 9.20 13.68 2.84
N THR A 78 8.52 13.01 1.91
CA THR A 78 8.73 13.18 0.47
C THR A 78 8.47 14.60 0.01
N GLU A 79 7.36 15.22 0.45
CA GLU A 79 7.04 16.63 0.16
C GLU A 79 8.15 17.57 0.66
N LYS A 80 8.66 17.36 1.88
CA LYS A 80 9.74 18.17 2.45
C LYS A 80 11.07 17.98 1.72
N LEU A 81 11.40 16.77 1.29
CA LEU A 81 12.62 16.49 0.54
C LEU A 81 12.60 17.17 -0.84
N GLU A 82 11.44 17.14 -1.51
CA GLU A 82 11.25 17.89 -2.76
C GLU A 82 11.31 19.41 -2.55
N GLU A 83 10.75 19.93 -1.46
CA GLU A 83 10.90 21.34 -1.10
C GLU A 83 12.37 21.72 -0.89
N ILE A 84 13.15 20.91 -0.14
CA ILE A 84 14.59 21.13 0.05
C ILE A 84 15.32 21.19 -1.29
N LYS A 85 15.03 20.26 -2.22
CA LYS A 85 15.63 20.23 -3.56
C LYS A 85 15.33 21.51 -4.37
N GLN A 86 14.15 22.10 -4.19
CA GLN A 86 13.76 23.34 -4.85
C GLN A 86 14.44 24.58 -4.23
N LEU A 87 14.66 24.57 -2.91
CA LEU A 87 15.22 25.70 -2.16
C LEU A 87 16.75 25.86 -2.29
N THR A 88 17.47 24.83 -2.72
CA THR A 88 18.92 24.88 -2.88
C THR A 88 19.37 24.43 -4.27
N PRO A 89 20.34 25.12 -4.91
CA PRO A 89 21.01 24.62 -6.10
C PRO A 89 22.18 23.67 -5.78
N ASP A 90 22.53 23.46 -4.50
CA ASP A 90 23.65 22.60 -4.11
C ASP A 90 23.37 21.13 -4.48
N GLU A 91 24.15 20.61 -5.42
CA GLU A 91 24.01 19.26 -5.96
C GLU A 91 24.24 18.16 -4.90
N LYS A 92 25.09 18.42 -3.90
CA LYS A 92 25.33 17.45 -2.81
C LYS A 92 24.09 17.29 -1.94
N ILE A 93 23.41 18.41 -1.62
CA ILE A 93 22.17 18.38 -0.83
C ILE A 93 21.05 17.70 -1.61
N ARG A 94 20.92 17.99 -2.90
CA ARG A 94 19.93 17.33 -3.77
C ARG A 94 20.15 15.82 -3.85
N LYS A 95 21.41 15.40 -4.06
CA LYS A 95 21.76 13.99 -4.09
C LYS A 95 21.46 13.30 -2.75
N LEU A 96 21.75 13.94 -1.63
CA LEU A 96 21.40 13.39 -0.31
C LEU A 96 19.88 13.23 -0.13
N ALA A 97 19.08 14.19 -0.63
CA ALA A 97 17.62 14.05 -0.60
C ALA A 97 17.13 12.89 -1.48
N ASP A 98 17.73 12.70 -2.66
CA ASP A 98 17.42 11.56 -3.54
C ASP A 98 17.84 10.22 -2.92
N GLU A 99 18.98 10.16 -2.21
CA GLU A 99 19.43 8.99 -1.47
C GLU A 99 18.46 8.64 -0.33
N ILE A 100 17.96 9.63 0.42
CA ILE A 100 16.95 9.40 1.47
C ILE A 100 15.65 8.85 0.86
N LEU A 101 15.19 9.42 -0.25
CA LEU A 101 13.97 8.96 -0.93
C LEU A 101 14.09 7.51 -1.43
N ALA A 102 15.28 7.07 -1.84
CA ALA A 102 15.49 5.71 -2.35
C ALA A 102 15.50 4.63 -1.25
N GLU A 103 15.73 5.02 0.01
CA GLU A 103 15.78 4.11 1.17
C GLU A 103 14.45 4.02 1.92
N MET A 104 13.46 4.83 1.54
CA MET A 104 12.11 4.85 2.12
C MET A 104 11.16 3.91 1.37
#